data_AF-A0A8T1VVK2-F1
#
_entry.id   AF-A0A8T1VVK2-F1
#
_cell.length_a   1.000
_cell.length_b   1.000
_cell.length_c   1.000
_cell.angle_alpha   90.00
_cell.angle_beta   90.00
_cell.angle_gamma   90.00
#
_symmetry.space_group_name_H-M   'P 1'
#
loop_
_entity.id
_entity.type
_entity.pdbx_description
1 polymer ?
#
loop_
_entity_poly.entity_id
_entity_poly.type
_entity_poly.pdbx_seq_one_letter_code
_entity_poly.pdbx_strand_id
1 'polypeptide(L)'
;MARKWFQPVGEDGNALTSADAVSVDIEDVAAFRKAVKKEYADSDLAGIAASNLTVFANRAAYDAKQKLPKSSSSVTDLGKDEDDALIVQVPDVND
;
A
#
# COMPACT_ATOMS: atom_id res chain seq x y z
N MET A 1 -0.83 6.23 16.66
CA MET A 1 -0.28 5.07 15.91
C MET A 1 -1.33 3.98 15.77
N ALA A 2 -1.82 3.78 14.54
CA ALA A 2 -2.71 2.68 14.17
C ALA A 2 -1.94 1.66 13.32
N ARG A 3 -2.17 0.37 13.56
CA ARG A 3 -1.61 -0.71 12.73
C ARG A 3 -2.48 -0.86 11.48
N LYS A 4 -1.87 -0.86 10.30
CA LYS A 4 -2.55 -1.03 9.01
C LYS A 4 -1.93 -2.18 8.24
N TRP A 5 -2.75 -3.19 7.97
CA TRP A 5 -2.41 -4.34 7.14
C TRP A 5 -2.44 -3.97 5.68
N PHE A 6 -1.49 -4.48 4.92
CA PHE A 6 -1.38 -4.24 3.51
C PHE A 6 -0.66 -5.37 2.80
N GLN A 7 -0.92 -5.46 1.50
CA GLN A 7 -0.37 -6.48 0.63
C GLN A 7 0.25 -5.77 -0.58
N PRO A 8 1.58 -5.75 -0.71
CA PRO A 8 2.21 -5.22 -1.90
C PRO A 8 2.00 -6.19 -3.08
N VAL A 9 1.62 -5.63 -4.22
CA VAL A 9 1.38 -6.34 -5.47
C VAL A 9 2.15 -5.68 -6.60
N GLY A 10 2.60 -6.47 -7.57
CA GLY A 10 3.20 -5.97 -8.79
C GLY A 10 2.15 -5.43 -9.76
N GLU A 11 2.60 -4.89 -10.89
CA GLU A 11 1.70 -4.45 -11.95
C GLU A 11 0.87 -5.61 -12.53
N ASP A 12 1.44 -6.82 -12.55
CA ASP A 12 0.78 -8.07 -12.95
C ASP A 12 -0.32 -8.54 -11.99
N GLY A 13 -0.50 -7.87 -10.84
CA GLY A 13 -1.49 -8.22 -9.81
C GLY A 13 -1.11 -9.41 -8.92
N ASN A 14 0.08 -9.97 -9.13
CA ASN A 14 0.69 -10.94 -8.24
C ASN A 14 1.21 -10.26 -6.97
N ALA A 15 1.05 -10.93 -5.84
CA ALA A 15 1.63 -10.49 -4.59
C ALA A 15 3.17 -10.56 -4.68
N LEU A 16 3.84 -9.45 -4.35
CA LEU A 16 5.31 -9.39 -4.33
C LEU A 16 5.89 -10.05 -3.08
N THR A 17 5.23 -9.86 -1.95
CA THR A 17 5.55 -10.52 -0.67
C THR A 17 4.26 -10.96 0.02
N SER A 18 4.33 -11.44 1.26
CA SER A 18 3.13 -11.71 2.08
C SER A 18 2.50 -10.41 2.59
N ALA A 19 1.26 -10.50 3.07
CA ALA A 19 0.61 -9.38 3.74
C ALA A 19 1.40 -9.03 5.00
N ASP A 20 1.63 -7.74 5.20
CA ASP A 20 2.35 -7.22 6.35
C ASP A 20 1.60 -6.02 6.93
N ALA A 21 2.08 -5.47 8.04
CA ALA A 21 1.38 -4.39 8.69
C ALA A 21 2.31 -3.31 9.22
N VAL A 22 2.07 -2.08 8.77
CA VAL A 22 2.83 -0.91 9.19
C VAL A 22 2.08 -0.11 10.23
N SER A 23 2.84 0.57 11.08
CA SER A 23 2.29 1.53 12.04
C SER A 23 2.25 2.92 11.41
N VAL A 24 1.06 3.51 11.32
CA VAL A 24 0.87 4.88 10.81
C VAL A 24 0.44 5.81 11.94
N ASP A 25 1.06 6.98 12.00
CA ASP A 25 0.67 8.00 13.00
C ASP A 25 -0.51 8.83 12.51
N ILE A 26 -0.50 9.17 11.22
CA ILE A 26 -1.59 9.83 10.51
C ILE A 26 -2.23 8.78 9.60
N GLU A 27 -3.52 8.55 9.74
CA GLU A 27 -4.28 7.56 8.97
C GLU A 27 -4.71 8.11 7.60
N ASP A 28 -3.75 8.60 6.84
CA ASP A 28 -3.92 9.05 5.45
C ASP A 28 -3.04 8.23 4.50
N VAL A 29 -3.48 8.11 3.24
CA VAL A 29 -2.74 7.38 2.19
C VAL A 29 -1.28 7.85 2.09
N ALA A 30 -1.00 9.15 2.20
CA ALA A 30 0.35 9.69 2.10
C ALA A 30 1.28 9.21 3.23
N ALA A 31 0.79 9.22 4.47
CA ALA A 31 1.54 8.76 5.63
C ALA A 31 1.71 7.24 5.58
N PHE A 32 0.67 6.52 5.16
CA PHE A 32 0.71 5.08 4.92
C PHE A 32 1.75 4.69 3.87
N ARG A 33 1.77 5.32 2.69
CA ARG A 33 2.80 5.07 1.66
C ARG A 33 4.21 5.32 2.18
N LYS A 34 4.41 6.36 2.98
CA LYS A 34 5.71 6.64 3.61
C LYS A 34 6.11 5.54 4.60
N ALA A 35 5.15 5.04 5.39
CA ALA A 35 5.40 3.95 6.34
C ALA A 35 5.75 2.64 5.60
N VAL A 36 4.98 2.26 4.59
CA VAL A 36 5.28 1.10 3.74
C VAL A 36 6.65 1.25 3.08
N LYS A 37 6.94 2.40 2.45
CA LYS A 37 8.27 2.64 1.85
C LYS A 37 9.39 2.51 2.89
N LYS A 38 9.17 3.01 4.11
CA LYS A 38 10.18 2.92 5.18
C LYS A 38 10.46 1.47 5.58
N GLU A 39 9.43 0.61 5.57
CA GLU A 39 9.58 -0.82 5.87
C GLU A 39 10.34 -1.57 4.76
N TYR A 40 10.05 -1.29 3.48
CA TYR A 40 10.73 -1.94 2.34
C TYR A 40 11.81 -1.08 1.68
N ALA A 41 12.38 -0.11 2.41
CA ALA A 41 13.33 0.85 1.85
C ALA A 41 14.58 0.17 1.27
N ASP A 42 14.99 -0.93 1.90
CA ASP A 42 16.17 -1.74 1.56
C ASP A 42 15.83 -2.99 0.73
N SER A 43 14.59 -3.14 0.25
CA SER A 43 14.10 -4.33 -0.47
C SER A 43 13.44 -3.94 -1.79
N ASP A 44 12.25 -4.49 -2.09
CA ASP A 44 11.54 -4.34 -3.37
C ASP A 44 11.09 -2.91 -3.70
N LEU A 45 11.17 -1.96 -2.75
CA LEU A 45 10.86 -0.54 -2.98
C LEU A 45 12.11 0.34 -3.11
N ALA A 46 13.30 -0.25 -3.21
CA ALA A 46 14.54 0.49 -3.42
C ALA A 46 14.46 1.31 -4.73
N GLY A 47 14.64 2.63 -4.63
CA GLY A 47 14.54 3.56 -5.77
C GLY A 47 13.12 4.03 -6.11
N ILE A 48 12.08 3.41 -5.55
CA ILE A 48 10.68 3.80 -5.80
C ILE A 48 10.26 4.90 -4.81
N ALA A 49 9.75 6.02 -5.33
CA ALA A 49 9.18 7.06 -4.48
C ALA A 49 7.87 6.57 -3.85
N ALA A 50 7.64 6.86 -2.56
CA ALA A 50 6.38 6.54 -1.89
C ALA A 50 5.17 7.10 -2.63
N SER A 51 5.33 8.26 -3.30
CA SER A 51 4.30 8.89 -4.12
C SER A 51 3.89 8.06 -5.35
N ASN A 52 4.78 7.22 -5.87
CA ASN A 52 4.54 6.38 -7.05
C ASN A 52 3.75 5.10 -6.70
N LEU A 53 3.72 4.71 -5.43
CA LEU A 53 2.92 3.57 -4.97
C LEU A 53 1.44 3.88 -5.15
N THR A 54 0.70 2.99 -5.80
CA THR A 54 -0.76 3.13 -5.90
C THR A 54 -1.41 2.32 -4.80
N VAL A 55 -2.36 2.91 -4.07
CA VAL A 55 -3.00 2.27 -2.92
C VAL A 55 -4.48 2.09 -3.22
N PHE A 56 -4.99 0.90 -2.93
CA PHE A 56 -6.38 0.51 -3.06
C PHE A 56 -6.91 0.09 -1.69
N ALA A 57 -8.23 0.20 -1.52
CA ALA A 57 -8.86 -0.07 -0.23
C ALA A 57 -8.71 -1.54 0.22
N ASN A 58 -8.83 -2.48 -0.72
CA ASN A 58 -8.68 -3.93 -0.52
C ASN A 58 -8.54 -4.63 -1.88
N ARG A 59 -8.49 -5.97 -1.89
CA ARG A 59 -8.37 -6.77 -3.11
C ARG A 59 -9.53 -6.54 -4.09
N ALA A 60 -10.77 -6.47 -3.59
CA ALA A 60 -11.94 -6.20 -4.43
C ALA A 60 -11.85 -4.83 -5.14
N ALA A 61 -11.37 -3.79 -4.45
CA ALA A 61 -11.14 -2.48 -5.03
C ALA A 61 -9.99 -2.50 -6.06
N TYR A 62 -8.96 -3.31 -5.83
CA TYR A 62 -7.89 -3.53 -6.81
C TYR A 62 -8.41 -4.22 -8.08
N ASP A 63 -9.17 -5.30 -7.96
CA ASP A 63 -9.81 -6.01 -9.07
C ASP A 63 -10.79 -5.10 -9.86
N ALA A 64 -11.52 -4.23 -9.15
CA ALA A 64 -12.36 -3.19 -9.75
C ALA A 64 -11.56 -1.99 -10.32
N LYS A 65 -10.22 -1.99 -10.17
CA LYS A 65 -9.31 -0.89 -10.54
C LYS A 65 -9.69 0.46 -9.89
N GLN A 66 -10.32 0.41 -8.72
CA GLN A 66 -10.75 1.54 -7.91
C GLN A 66 -9.64 1.95 -6.94
N LYS A 67 -8.67 2.70 -7.44
CA LYS A 67 -7.62 3.31 -6.61
C LYS A 67 -8.19 4.36 -5.67
N LEU A 68 -7.53 4.56 -4.52
CA LEU A 68 -7.86 5.66 -3.64
C LEU A 68 -7.64 7.00 -4.37
N PRO A 69 -8.63 7.90 -4.35
CA PRO A 69 -8.65 9.06 -5.24
C PRO A 69 -7.60 10.10 -4.88
N LYS A 70 -7.19 10.18 -3.60
CA LYS A 70 -6.29 11.22 -3.11
C LYS A 70 -5.29 10.65 -2.09
N SER A 71 -4.14 11.30 -1.99
CA SER A 71 -3.14 11.03 -0.96
C SER A 71 -3.62 11.43 0.45
N SER A 72 -4.60 12.32 0.53
CA SER A 72 -5.32 12.73 1.76
C SER A 72 -6.61 11.94 1.97
N SER A 73 -6.79 10.82 1.26
CA SER A 73 -7.88 9.91 1.57
C SER A 73 -7.54 9.24 2.89
N SER A 74 -8.51 9.26 3.80
CA SER A 74 -8.38 8.55 5.06
C SER A 74 -8.29 7.04 4.81
N VAL A 75 -7.39 6.40 5.55
CA VAL A 75 -7.26 4.94 5.64
C VAL A 75 -7.71 4.42 7.01
N THR A 76 -8.37 5.27 7.83
CA THR A 76 -8.79 4.93 9.20
C THR A 76 -9.66 3.67 9.24
N ASP A 77 -10.56 3.51 8.27
CA ASP A 77 -11.43 2.34 8.21
C ASP A 77 -10.90 1.16 7.37
N LEU A 78 -9.69 1.27 6.80
CA LEU A 78 -9.10 0.28 5.90
C LEU A 78 -7.98 -0.52 6.59
N GLY A 79 -7.63 -1.72 6.11
CA GLY A 79 -6.46 -2.47 6.61
C GLY A 79 -6.52 -2.84 8.09
N LYS A 80 -7.71 -3.13 8.61
CA LYS A 80 -7.91 -3.48 10.03
C LYS A 80 -7.38 -4.89 10.35
N ASP A 81 -7.35 -5.75 9.34
CA ASP A 81 -6.92 -7.15 9.41
C ASP A 81 -6.35 -7.59 8.05
N GLU A 82 -5.87 -8.84 8.00
CA GLU A 82 -5.20 -9.42 6.82
C GLU A 82 -6.17 -9.65 5.63
N ASP A 83 -7.43 -9.96 5.89
CA ASP A 83 -8.47 -10.15 4.86
C ASP A 83 -8.86 -8.81 4.21
N ASP A 84 -8.96 -7.75 5.01
CA ASP A 84 -9.22 -6.38 4.57
C ASP A 84 -7.93 -5.54 4.38
N ALA A 85 -6.80 -6.20 4.10
CA ALA A 85 -5.53 -5.55 3.86
C ALA A 85 -5.58 -4.59 2.66
N LEU A 86 -4.99 -3.40 2.81
CA LEU A 86 -4.86 -2.46 1.70
C LEU A 86 -3.95 -3.03 0.61
N ILE A 87 -4.31 -2.87 -0.65
CA ILE A 87 -3.45 -3.31 -1.74
C ILE A 87 -2.52 -2.16 -2.13
N VAL A 88 -1.21 -2.43 -2.12
CA VAL A 88 -0.19 -1.47 -2.54
C VAL A 88 0.40 -1.96 -3.85
N GLN A 89 -0.05 -1.38 -4.96
CA GLN A 89 0.54 -1.66 -6.25
C GLN A 89 1.86 -0.90 -6.39
N VAL A 90 2.91 -1.67 -6.63
CA VAL A 90 4.26 -1.19 -6.90
C VAL A 90 4.41 -1.08 -8.43
N PRO A 91 4.75 0.09 -8.97
CA PRO A 91 5.04 0.23 -10.40
C PRO A 91 6.33 -0.52 -10.73
N ASP A 92 6.34 -1.22 -11.86
CA ASP A 92 7.57 -1.84 -12.36
C ASP A 92 8.57 -0.73 -12.76
N VAL A 93 9.79 -0.80 -12.23
CA VAL A 93 10.86 0.18 -12.53
C VAL A 93 11.89 -0.37 -13.51
N ASN A 94 11.59 -1.46 -14.24
CA ASN A 94 12.45 -1.91 -15.32
C ASN A 94 12.21 -1.07 -16.58
N ASP A 95 12.97 0.01 -16.72
CA ASP A 95 13.53 0.43 -18.01
C ASP A 95 15.04 0.70 -17.86
#